data_AF-A0A1F7JRG7-F1
#
_entry.id   AF-A0A1F7JRG7-F1
#
_cell.length_a   1.000
_cell.length_b   1.000
_cell.length_c   1.000
_cell.angle_alpha   90.00
_cell.angle_beta   90.00
_cell.angle_gamma   90.00
#
_symmetry.space_group_name_H-M   'P 1'
#
loop_
_entity.id
_entity.type
_entity.pdbx_description
1 polymer ?
#
loop_
_entity_poly.entity_id
_entity_poly.type
_entity_poly.pdbx_seq_one_letter_code
_entity_poly.pdbx_strand_id
1 'polypeptide(L)'
;MSNTKHSPNPATDEEITVIPSTEYNSVKEAISDVAVVKPAILTPNQAMSTLELESMINRYIEETDKLKAQLKTQKDMYNAVFENDATFSQTQEKEKEIKKNTTALKQKLVKQPAAVDISNRMKDLKMEIKDVQDTLSGLAEQYEKVSGLSQITQDDGNILQIVKTYKVVKRHAEEA
;
A
#
# COMPACT_ATOMS: atom_id res chain seq x y z
N MET A 1 -19.37 53.61 -17.04
CA MET A 1 -18.66 53.68 -15.75
C MET A 1 -19.43 52.81 -14.77
N SER A 2 -19.03 51.55 -14.61
CA SER A 2 -19.75 50.57 -13.80
C SER A 2 -18.80 50.00 -12.76
N ASN A 3 -18.95 50.44 -11.50
CA ASN A 3 -18.21 49.91 -10.36
C ASN A 3 -18.93 48.67 -9.82
N THR A 4 -18.31 47.51 -10.00
CA THR A 4 -18.71 46.27 -9.33
C THR A 4 -18.04 46.22 -7.96
N LYS A 5 -18.85 46.23 -6.89
CA LYS A 5 -18.40 45.90 -5.53
C LYS A 5 -17.99 44.43 -5.50
N HIS A 6 -16.71 44.15 -5.24
CA HIS A 6 -16.25 42.85 -4.81
C HIS A 6 -15.76 43.00 -3.37
N SER A 7 -16.42 42.32 -2.43
CA SER A 7 -16.00 42.25 -1.03
C SER A 7 -14.64 41.54 -0.93
N PRO A 8 -13.74 41.98 -0.03
CA PRO A 8 -12.47 41.32 0.19
C PRO A 8 -12.69 39.99 0.94
N ASN A 9 -12.19 38.91 0.35
CA ASN A 9 -12.02 37.62 0.99
C ASN A 9 -10.88 37.71 2.02
N PRO A 10 -11.07 37.39 3.31
CA PRO A 10 -9.98 37.34 4.28
C PRO A 10 -9.30 35.97 4.17
N ALA A 11 -8.54 35.77 3.09
CA ALA A 11 -7.44 34.82 3.14
C ALA A 11 -6.29 35.57 3.80
N THR A 12 -6.24 35.54 5.13
CA THR A 12 -5.02 35.84 5.86
C THR A 12 -4.03 34.74 5.47
N ASP A 13 -3.06 35.14 4.66
CA ASP A 13 -1.77 34.48 4.51
C ASP A 13 -1.10 34.39 5.89
N GLU A 14 -1.52 33.41 6.70
CA GLU A 14 -0.68 32.94 7.79
C GLU A 14 0.42 32.11 7.14
N GLU A 15 1.50 32.83 6.82
CA GLU A 15 2.83 32.31 6.57
C GLU A 15 3.07 31.10 7.48
N ILE A 16 3.18 29.92 6.88
CA ILE A 16 3.63 28.71 7.59
C ILE A 16 5.00 29.10 8.17
N THR A 17 5.06 29.37 9.46
CA THR A 17 6.30 29.63 10.17
C THR A 17 7.08 28.32 10.15
N VAL A 18 7.91 28.19 9.12
CA VAL A 18 8.93 27.15 9.05
C VAL A 18 9.78 27.33 10.28
N ILE A 19 9.69 26.37 11.20
CA ILE A 19 10.50 26.26 12.41
C ILE A 19 11.96 26.56 12.00
N PRO A 20 12.62 27.57 12.60
CA PRO A 20 13.97 27.94 12.19
C PRO A 20 14.89 26.73 12.31
N SER A 21 15.65 26.48 11.23
CA SER A 21 16.54 25.34 11.02
C SER A 21 17.65 25.15 12.08
N THR A 22 17.72 26.04 13.07
CA THR A 22 18.71 26.06 14.13
C THR A 22 18.48 24.96 15.18
N GLU A 23 17.25 24.48 15.39
CA GLU A 23 16.96 23.39 16.35
C GLU A 23 17.16 21.99 15.75
N TYR A 24 17.23 21.86 14.42
CA TYR A 24 17.58 20.61 13.73
C TYR A 24 19.02 20.15 14.02
N ASN A 25 19.92 21.08 14.35
CA ASN A 25 21.32 20.74 14.63
C ASN A 25 21.52 20.09 16.01
N SER A 26 20.66 20.37 16.99
CA SER A 26 20.75 19.76 18.32
C SER A 26 20.30 18.29 18.33
N VAL A 27 19.39 17.90 17.43
CA VAL A 27 19.00 16.50 17.28
C VAL A 27 20.12 15.70 16.63
N LYS A 28 20.87 16.30 15.69
CA LYS A 28 21.95 15.65 14.93
C LYS A 28 23.12 15.20 15.79
N GLU A 29 23.44 15.94 16.85
CA GLU A 29 24.53 15.61 17.78
C GLU A 29 24.15 14.48 18.76
N ALA A 30 22.86 14.28 19.05
CA ALA A 30 22.42 13.18 19.93
C ALA A 30 22.34 11.81 19.23
N ILE A 31 22.36 11.77 17.89
CA ILE A 31 22.26 10.52 17.09
C ILE A 31 23.62 9.99 16.65
N SER A 32 24.72 10.74 16.84
CA SER A 32 26.06 10.33 16.35
C SER A 32 26.70 9.21 17.16
N ASP A 33 26.26 8.99 18.40
CA ASP A 33 26.99 8.11 19.33
C ASP A 33 26.46 6.67 19.39
N VAL A 34 25.39 6.35 18.65
CA VAL A 34 25.00 4.95 18.43
C VAL A 34 25.72 4.46 17.18
N ALA A 35 26.98 4.09 17.35
CA ALA A 35 27.70 3.31 16.37
C ALA A 35 26.88 2.06 16.04
N VAL A 36 26.21 2.06 14.88
CA VAL A 36 25.72 0.82 14.27
C VAL A 36 26.97 0.04 13.90
N VAL A 37 27.40 -0.84 14.80
CA VAL A 37 28.46 -1.79 14.51
C VAL A 37 27.93 -2.68 13.39
N LYS A 38 28.26 -2.32 12.16
CA LYS A 38 27.97 -3.12 10.98
C LYS A 38 28.68 -4.46 11.20
N PRO A 39 27.96 -5.59 11.35
CA PRO A 39 28.63 -6.87 11.51
C PRO A 39 29.49 -7.10 10.27
N ALA A 40 30.75 -7.49 10.49
CA ALA A 40 31.66 -7.84 9.42
C ALA A 40 31.03 -8.97 8.58
N ILE A 41 30.84 -8.72 7.28
CA ILE A 41 30.44 -9.77 6.34
C ILE A 41 31.65 -10.71 6.23
N LEU A 42 31.58 -11.87 6.86
CA LEU A 42 32.62 -12.89 6.75
C LEU A 42 32.53 -13.54 5.36
N THR A 43 33.63 -13.46 4.61
CA THR A 43 33.79 -14.14 3.33
C THR A 43 33.86 -15.66 3.56
N PRO A 44 33.20 -16.48 2.71
CA PRO A 44 32.97 -17.90 2.98
C PRO A 44 34.20 -18.77 2.63
N ASN A 45 35.31 -18.61 3.37
CA ASN A 45 36.53 -19.40 3.13
C ASN A 45 37.08 -20.13 4.36
N GLN A 46 36.30 -20.27 5.43
CA GLN A 46 36.65 -21.10 6.59
C GLN A 46 35.46 -22.00 6.94
N ALA A 47 35.67 -23.32 6.94
CA ALA A 47 34.69 -24.27 7.44
C ALA A 47 34.55 -24.09 8.96
N MET A 48 33.60 -23.26 9.39
CA MET A 48 33.28 -23.06 10.80
C MET A 48 32.68 -24.34 11.39
N SER A 49 33.06 -24.67 12.62
CA SER A 49 32.46 -25.79 13.35
C SER A 49 30.99 -25.51 13.69
N THR A 50 30.21 -26.57 13.89
CA THR A 50 28.80 -26.47 14.28
C THR A 50 28.58 -25.65 15.55
N LEU A 51 29.49 -25.76 16.53
CA LEU A 51 29.43 -25.00 17.79
C LEU A 51 29.70 -23.49 17.58
N GLU A 52 30.62 -23.14 16.68
CA GLU A 52 30.88 -21.74 16.33
C GLU A 52 29.70 -21.11 15.58
N LEU A 53 29.09 -21.87 14.66
CA LEU A 53 27.87 -21.45 13.96
C LEU A 53 26.71 -21.25 14.93
N GLU A 54 26.50 -22.18 15.88
CA GLU A 54 25.44 -22.08 16.88
C GLU A 54 25.62 -20.86 17.80
N SER A 55 26.84 -20.62 18.27
CA SER A 55 27.18 -19.43 19.07
C SER A 55 26.94 -18.12 18.30
N MET A 56 27.32 -18.07 17.02
CA MET A 56 27.07 -16.91 16.17
C MET A 56 25.58 -16.70 15.91
N ILE A 57 24.83 -17.77 15.60
CA ILE A 57 23.38 -17.72 15.38
C ILE A 57 22.69 -17.17 16.62
N ASN A 58 23.01 -17.68 17.80
CA ASN A 58 22.42 -17.22 19.06
C ASN A 58 22.75 -15.74 19.34
N ARG A 59 24.00 -15.32 19.13
CA ARG A 59 24.39 -13.91 19.24
C ARG A 59 23.61 -13.00 18.28
N TYR A 60 23.43 -13.42 17.02
CA TYR A 60 22.68 -12.64 16.04
C TYR A 60 21.18 -12.61 16.34
N ILE A 61 20.62 -13.67 16.95
CA ILE A 61 19.24 -13.66 17.45
C ILE A 61 19.09 -12.62 18.57
N GLU A 62 19.97 -12.62 19.56
CA GLU A 62 19.96 -11.65 20.66
C GLU A 62 20.14 -10.20 20.16
N GLU A 63 21.07 -10.00 19.22
CA GLU A 63 21.31 -8.69 18.61
C GLU A 63 20.10 -8.23 17.78
N THR A 64 19.46 -9.15 17.05
CA THR A 64 18.22 -8.86 16.31
C THR A 64 17.09 -8.44 17.26
N ASP A 65 16.92 -9.12 18.38
CA ASP A 65 15.86 -8.81 19.34
C ASP A 65 16.11 -7.48 20.05
N LYS A 66 17.38 -7.17 20.37
CA LYS A 66 17.78 -5.85 20.86
C LYS A 66 17.48 -4.75 19.84
N LEU A 67 17.81 -4.96 18.57
CA LEU A 67 17.53 -3.99 17.49
C LEU A 67 16.03 -3.80 17.28
N LYS A 68 15.21 -4.85 17.35
CA LYS A 68 13.74 -4.74 17.29
C LYS A 68 13.19 -3.92 18.46
N ALA A 69 13.70 -4.13 19.67
CA ALA A 69 13.27 -3.37 20.84
C ALA A 69 13.63 -1.88 20.71
N GLN A 70 14.86 -1.58 20.27
CA GLN A 70 15.30 -0.21 19.99
C GLN A 70 14.46 0.45 18.90
N LEU A 71 14.19 -0.26 17.79
CA LEU A 71 13.33 0.24 16.72
C LEU A 71 11.91 0.54 17.23
N LYS A 72 11.36 -0.32 18.09
CA LYS A 72 10.06 -0.07 18.70
C LYS A 72 10.07 1.21 19.53
N THR A 73 11.05 1.39 20.41
CA THR A 73 11.17 2.61 21.23
C THR A 73 11.31 3.86 20.36
N GLN A 74 12.16 3.81 19.32
CA GLN A 74 12.33 4.94 18.40
C GLN A 74 11.04 5.26 17.62
N LYS A 75 10.29 4.24 17.23
CA LYS A 75 8.98 4.41 16.59
C LYS A 75 7.95 5.03 17.54
N ASP A 76 7.93 4.58 18.79
CA ASP A 76 7.02 5.13 19.81
C ASP A 76 7.37 6.60 20.11
N MET A 77 8.67 6.94 20.20
CA MET A 77 9.14 8.33 20.33
C MET A 77 8.77 9.17 19.11
N TYR A 78 8.98 8.65 17.90
CA TYR A 78 8.61 9.32 16.65
C TYR A 78 7.10 9.61 16.61
N ASN A 79 6.26 8.65 16.99
CA ASN A 79 4.81 8.84 17.04
C ASN A 79 4.39 9.87 18.10
N ALA A 80 5.05 9.88 19.25
CA ALA A 80 4.78 10.84 20.33
C ALA A 80 5.01 12.30 19.90
N VAL A 81 5.89 12.57 18.92
CA VAL A 81 6.07 13.93 18.35
C VAL A 81 4.76 14.45 17.76
N PHE A 82 3.99 13.57 17.11
CA PHE A 82 2.72 13.95 16.50
C PHE A 82 1.56 13.94 17.49
N GLU A 83 1.53 12.99 18.43
CA GLU A 83 0.45 12.88 19.43
C GLU A 83 0.41 14.07 20.40
N ASN A 84 1.57 14.67 20.70
CA ASN A 84 1.66 15.81 21.61
C ASN A 84 1.50 17.17 20.91
N ASP A 85 1.43 17.20 19.58
CA ASP A 85 1.27 18.44 18.83
C ASP A 85 -0.22 18.81 18.69
N ALA A 86 -0.61 19.94 19.30
CA ALA A 86 -1.99 20.40 19.30
C ALA A 86 -2.49 20.75 17.89
N THR A 87 -1.60 21.25 17.03
CA THR A 87 -1.92 21.64 15.64
C THR A 87 -2.20 20.40 14.78
N PHE A 88 -1.41 19.35 14.97
CA PHE A 88 -1.58 18.05 14.32
C PHE A 88 -2.89 17.38 14.75
N SER A 89 -3.20 17.38 16.05
CA SER A 89 -4.47 16.84 16.55
C SER A 89 -5.68 17.59 15.97
N GLN A 90 -5.65 18.94 15.97
CA GLN A 90 -6.72 19.76 15.37
C GLN A 90 -6.85 19.52 13.86
N THR A 91 -5.73 19.32 13.15
CA THR A 91 -5.72 19.02 11.71
C THR A 91 -6.31 17.65 11.44
N GLN A 92 -5.98 16.63 12.25
CA GLN A 92 -6.59 15.30 12.15
C GLN A 92 -8.10 15.33 12.40
N GLU A 93 -8.56 16.15 13.33
CA GLU A 93 -9.98 16.29 13.62
C GLU A 93 -10.73 16.92 12.44
N LYS A 94 -10.17 18.00 11.87
CA LYS A 94 -10.66 18.60 10.62
C LYS A 94 -10.63 17.59 9.45
N GLU A 95 -9.58 16.79 9.33
CA GLU A 95 -9.48 15.76 8.29
C GLU A 95 -10.57 14.68 8.47
N LYS A 96 -10.83 14.23 9.70
CA LYS A 96 -11.90 13.28 10.01
C LYS A 96 -13.26 13.85 9.64
N GLU A 97 -13.53 15.12 9.95
CA GLU A 97 -14.77 15.80 9.57
C GLU A 97 -14.92 15.91 8.05
N ILE A 98 -13.87 16.34 7.34
CA ILE A 98 -13.85 16.42 5.88
C ILE A 98 -14.08 15.03 5.27
N LYS A 99 -13.42 13.98 5.76
CA LYS A 99 -13.62 12.60 5.31
C LYS A 99 -15.04 12.11 5.55
N LYS A 100 -15.63 12.40 6.70
CA LYS A 100 -17.03 12.06 7.01
C LYS A 100 -17.98 12.75 6.03
N ASN A 101 -17.81 14.06 5.82
CA ASN A 101 -18.63 14.84 4.91
C ASN A 101 -18.47 14.39 3.45
N THR A 102 -17.24 14.12 3.03
CA THR A 102 -16.93 13.60 1.67
C THR A 102 -17.53 12.22 1.47
N THR A 103 -17.47 11.35 2.48
CA THR A 103 -18.10 10.02 2.43
C THR A 103 -19.62 10.14 2.33
N ALA A 104 -20.26 10.98 3.14
CA ALA A 104 -21.69 11.21 3.08
C ALA A 104 -22.12 11.80 1.72
N LEU A 105 -21.34 12.72 1.16
CA LEU A 105 -21.57 13.29 -0.16
C LEU A 105 -21.42 12.21 -1.25
N LYS A 106 -20.36 11.41 -1.21
CA LYS A 106 -20.18 10.27 -2.13
C LYS A 106 -21.36 9.32 -2.06
N GLN A 107 -21.82 8.95 -0.86
CA GLN A 107 -23.00 8.10 -0.67
C GLN A 107 -24.27 8.72 -1.26
N LYS A 108 -24.44 10.04 -1.16
CA LYS A 108 -25.57 10.75 -1.80
C LYS A 108 -25.44 10.77 -3.33
N LEU A 109 -24.23 10.95 -3.85
CA LEU A 109 -23.96 10.99 -5.28
C LEU A 109 -24.15 9.62 -5.95
N VAL A 110 -23.68 8.53 -5.33
CA VAL A 110 -23.89 7.17 -5.87
C VAL A 110 -25.35 6.71 -5.83
N LYS A 111 -26.18 7.33 -4.99
CA LYS A 111 -27.63 7.11 -4.95
C LYS A 111 -28.40 7.93 -5.99
N GLN A 112 -27.75 8.87 -6.68
CA GLN A 112 -28.41 9.61 -7.77
C GLN A 112 -28.79 8.63 -8.89
N PRO A 113 -29.95 8.80 -9.54
CA PRO A 113 -30.42 7.88 -10.58
C PRO A 113 -29.36 7.57 -11.65
N ALA A 114 -28.70 8.60 -12.19
CA ALA A 114 -27.64 8.43 -13.19
C ALA A 114 -26.45 7.58 -12.68
N ALA A 115 -26.07 7.71 -11.41
CA ALA A 115 -24.97 6.92 -10.84
C ALA A 115 -25.38 5.47 -10.57
N VAL A 116 -26.64 5.24 -10.20
CA VAL A 116 -27.23 3.90 -10.04
C VAL A 116 -27.28 3.20 -11.40
N ASP A 117 -27.74 3.88 -12.44
CA ASP A 117 -27.80 3.34 -13.81
C ASP A 117 -26.41 2.95 -14.32
N ILE A 118 -25.42 3.83 -14.14
CA ILE A 118 -24.02 3.54 -14.46
C ILE A 118 -23.52 2.33 -13.66
N SER A 119 -23.79 2.27 -12.35
CA SER A 119 -23.36 1.17 -11.49
C SER A 119 -23.97 -0.17 -11.92
N ASN A 120 -25.24 -0.18 -12.30
CA ASN A 120 -25.90 -1.37 -12.82
C ASN A 120 -25.28 -1.79 -14.15
N ARG A 121 -25.06 -0.87 -15.09
CA ARG A 121 -24.39 -1.18 -16.35
C ARG A 121 -22.98 -1.73 -16.14
N MET A 122 -22.23 -1.20 -15.17
CA MET A 122 -20.91 -1.72 -14.80
C MET A 122 -20.99 -3.16 -14.26
N LYS A 123 -22.01 -3.50 -13.48
CA LYS A 123 -22.23 -4.87 -13.01
C LYS A 123 -22.55 -5.80 -14.17
N ASP A 124 -23.42 -5.38 -15.07
CA ASP A 124 -23.80 -6.16 -16.25
C ASP A 124 -22.58 -6.44 -17.14
N LEU A 125 -21.79 -5.40 -17.44
CA LEU A 125 -20.53 -5.54 -18.19
C LEU A 125 -19.55 -6.49 -17.50
N LYS A 126 -19.47 -6.46 -16.17
CA LYS A 126 -18.59 -7.37 -15.41
C LYS A 126 -19.04 -8.83 -15.51
N MET A 127 -20.35 -9.07 -15.50
CA MET A 127 -20.91 -10.41 -15.71
C MET A 127 -20.64 -10.88 -17.14
N GLU A 128 -20.90 -10.02 -18.13
CA GLU A 128 -20.65 -10.29 -19.55
C GLU A 128 -19.17 -10.59 -19.82
N ILE A 129 -18.24 -9.81 -19.27
CA ILE A 129 -16.80 -10.09 -19.35
C ILE A 129 -16.46 -11.46 -18.78
N LYS A 130 -17.07 -11.84 -17.64
CA LYS A 130 -16.82 -13.14 -17.03
C LYS A 130 -17.32 -14.28 -17.94
N ASP A 131 -18.53 -14.17 -18.47
CA ASP A 131 -19.11 -15.20 -19.34
C ASP A 131 -18.29 -15.37 -20.63
N VAL A 132 -17.81 -14.26 -21.21
CA VAL A 132 -16.90 -14.26 -22.37
C VAL A 132 -15.55 -14.89 -22.01
N GLN A 133 -14.98 -14.59 -20.84
CA GLN A 133 -13.73 -15.19 -20.38
C GLN A 133 -13.85 -16.69 -20.11
N ASP A 134 -14.96 -17.13 -19.53
CA ASP A 134 -15.24 -18.55 -19.29
C ASP A 134 -15.37 -19.30 -20.64
N THR A 135 -16.08 -18.69 -21.60
CA THR A 135 -16.19 -19.21 -22.98
C THR A 135 -14.81 -19.28 -23.66
N LEU A 136 -14.03 -18.21 -23.58
CA LEU A 136 -12.68 -18.16 -24.15
C LEU A 136 -11.76 -19.22 -23.54
N SER A 137 -11.85 -19.45 -22.24
CA SER A 137 -11.06 -20.46 -21.53
C SER A 137 -11.40 -21.87 -22.02
N GLY A 138 -12.69 -22.17 -22.20
CA GLY A 138 -13.14 -23.44 -22.79
C GLY A 138 -12.66 -23.64 -24.22
N LEU A 139 -12.73 -22.60 -25.05
CA LEU A 139 -12.23 -22.64 -26.43
C LEU A 139 -10.71 -22.81 -26.49
N ALA A 140 -9.95 -22.12 -25.64
CA ALA A 140 -8.50 -22.25 -25.55
C ALA A 140 -8.09 -23.67 -25.11
N GLU A 141 -8.80 -24.25 -24.15
CA GLU A 141 -8.58 -25.64 -23.72
C GLU A 141 -8.85 -26.64 -24.87
N GLN A 142 -9.95 -26.45 -25.61
CA GLN A 142 -10.26 -27.29 -26.77
C GLN A 142 -9.21 -27.15 -27.88
N TYR A 143 -8.79 -25.92 -28.17
CA TYR A 143 -7.74 -25.65 -29.15
C TYR A 143 -6.44 -26.37 -28.81
N GLU A 144 -5.98 -26.27 -27.56
CA GLU A 144 -4.77 -26.95 -27.09
C GLU A 144 -4.91 -28.48 -27.17
N LYS A 145 -6.09 -29.03 -26.82
CA LYS A 145 -6.36 -30.48 -26.93
C LYS A 145 -6.32 -31.01 -28.37
N VAL A 146 -6.83 -30.23 -29.32
CA VAL A 146 -6.93 -30.65 -30.73
C VAL A 146 -5.63 -30.38 -31.50
N SER A 147 -5.01 -29.22 -31.29
CA SER A 147 -3.81 -28.81 -32.03
C SER A 147 -2.49 -29.25 -31.38
N GLY A 148 -2.50 -29.52 -30.07
CA GLY A 148 -1.29 -29.73 -29.27
C GLY A 148 -0.47 -28.46 -29.05
N LEU A 149 -0.93 -27.29 -29.51
CA LEU A 149 -0.24 -26.02 -29.40
C LEU A 149 -0.80 -25.19 -28.25
N SER A 150 0.10 -24.53 -27.52
CA SER A 150 -0.25 -23.60 -26.44
C SER A 150 -0.14 -22.13 -26.85
N GLN A 151 -0.06 -21.84 -28.14
CA GLN A 151 0.12 -20.49 -28.68
C GLN A 151 -0.91 -20.22 -29.76
N ILE A 152 -1.42 -18.99 -29.79
CA ILE A 152 -2.39 -18.53 -30.79
C ILE A 152 -1.81 -17.29 -31.46
N THR A 153 -1.69 -17.33 -32.79
CA THR A 153 -1.32 -16.16 -33.58
C THR A 153 -2.57 -15.39 -33.96
N GLN A 154 -2.58 -14.10 -33.67
CA GLN A 154 -3.65 -13.18 -34.03
C GLN A 154 -3.46 -12.61 -35.44
N ASP A 155 -4.53 -12.08 -36.02
CA ASP A 155 -4.54 -11.50 -37.37
C ASP A 155 -3.59 -10.28 -37.51
N ASP A 156 -3.28 -9.62 -36.41
CA ASP A 156 -2.33 -8.50 -36.33
C ASP A 156 -0.86 -8.95 -36.17
N GLY A 157 -0.61 -10.27 -36.17
CA GLY A 157 0.71 -10.87 -36.01
C GLY A 157 1.16 -11.06 -34.56
N ASN A 158 0.34 -10.69 -33.58
CA ASN A 158 0.67 -10.93 -32.17
C ASN A 158 0.53 -12.41 -31.81
N ILE A 159 1.44 -12.92 -30.97
CA ILE A 159 1.39 -14.30 -30.47
C ILE A 159 0.95 -14.26 -29.01
N LEU A 160 -0.18 -14.92 -28.73
CA LEU A 160 -0.73 -15.09 -27.39
C LEU A 160 -0.37 -16.49 -26.87
N GLN A 161 0.00 -16.57 -25.59
CA GLN A 161 0.26 -17.83 -24.90
C GLN A 161 -0.97 -18.26 -24.09
N ILE A 162 -1.37 -19.51 -24.23
CA ILE A 162 -2.38 -20.15 -23.38
C ILE A 162 -1.76 -20.46 -22.01
N VAL A 163 -2.36 -19.95 -20.94
CA VAL A 163 -1.91 -20.15 -19.55
C VAL A 163 -3.01 -20.82 -18.73
N LYS A 164 -2.73 -22.01 -18.21
CA LYS A 164 -3.63 -22.74 -17.30
C LYS A 164 -3.46 -22.20 -15.88
N THR A 165 -4.55 -21.80 -15.23
CA THR A 165 -4.54 -21.42 -13.82
C THR A 165 -5.35 -22.42 -13.00
N TYR A 166 -4.69 -23.12 -12.10
CA TYR A 166 -5.35 -23.98 -11.12
C TYR A 166 -5.66 -23.15 -9.86
N LYS A 167 -6.91 -23.18 -9.39
CA LYS A 167 -7.33 -22.52 -8.15
C LYS A 167 -7.96 -23.53 -7.21
N VAL A 168 -7.51 -23.53 -5.96
CA VAL A 168 -8.10 -24.32 -4.87
C VAL A 168 -8.91 -23.37 -3.99
N VAL A 169 -10.20 -23.67 -3.79
CA VAL A 169 -11.11 -22.86 -2.96
C VAL A 169 -11.73 -23.70 -1.86
N LYS A 170 -11.92 -23.11 -0.67
CA LYS A 170 -12.58 -23.75 0.46
C LYS A 170 -14.09 -23.81 0.17
N ARG A 171 -14.68 -25.02 0.17
CA ARG A 171 -16.14 -25.19 0.19
C ARG A 171 -16.63 -25.45 1.60
N HIS A 172 -17.72 -24.79 1.97
CA HIS A 172 -18.51 -25.15 3.15
C HIS A 172 -19.45 -26.29 2.74
N ALA A 173 -19.62 -27.30 3.58
CA ALA A 173 -20.58 -28.37 3.35
C ALA A 173 -21.99 -27.79 3.49
N GLU A 174 -22.83 -27.94 2.46
CA GLU A 174 -24.29 -27.79 2.63
C GLU A 174 -24.75 -28.96 3.51
N GLU A 175 -25.42 -28.65 4.62
CA GLU A 175 -26.19 -29.64 5.38
C GLU A 175 -27.36 -30.11 4.50
N ALA A 176 -27.44 -31.43 4.30
CA ALA A 176 -28.39 -32.11 3.42
C ALA A 176 -29.81 -32.18 4.00
#